data_AF-S4RKP4-F1
#
_entry.id   AF-S4RKP4-F1
#
_cell.length_a   1.000
_cell.length_b   1.000
_cell.length_c   1.000
_cell.angle_alpha   90.00
_cell.angle_beta   90.00
_cell.angle_gamma   90.00
#
_symmetry.space_group_name_H-M   'P 1'
#
loop_
_entity.id
_entity.type
_entity.pdbx_description
1 polymer ?
#
loop_
_entity_poly.entity_id
_entity_poly.type
_entity_poly.pdbx_seq_one_letter_code
_entity_poly.pdbx_strand_id
1 'polypeptide(L)'
;TCPLQCLCDVWSEFQRANCDNRGLSSVPAGILDNIQFLDLYSNRIEKLPEGVISRLVNLQHLHLYNNQLKSIPRGAFDNLKSLTHIWLFGNPWDC
;
A
#
# COMPACT_ATOMS: atom_id res chain seq x y z
N THR A 1 8.10 -8.49 -11.07
CA THR A 1 8.71 -7.33 -11.76
C THR A 1 8.06 -6.07 -11.22
N CYS A 2 8.74 -4.92 -11.19
CA CYS A 2 8.14 -3.69 -10.67
C CYS A 2 6.91 -3.29 -11.50
N PRO A 3 5.74 -2.97 -10.89
CA PRO A 3 4.58 -2.51 -11.64
C PRO A 3 4.91 -1.25 -12.44
N LEU A 4 4.44 -1.15 -13.69
CA LEU A 4 4.69 0.01 -14.56
C LEU A 4 4.20 1.34 -13.97
N GLN A 5 3.23 1.25 -13.06
CA GLN A 5 2.65 2.40 -12.36
C GLN A 5 3.40 2.72 -11.06
N CYS A 6 4.56 2.13 -10.84
CA CYS A 6 5.36 2.33 -9.64
C CYS A 6 6.83 2.52 -10.01
N LEU A 7 7.55 3.20 -9.13
CA LEU A 7 9.00 3.23 -9.12
C LEU A 7 9.45 2.33 -7.96
N CYS A 8 10.21 1.28 -8.28
CA CYS A 8 10.76 0.39 -7.26
C CYS A 8 12.26 0.64 -7.14
N ASP A 9 12.70 0.96 -5.93
CA ASP A 9 14.07 1.35 -5.63
C ASP A 9 14.46 0.92 -4.22
N VAL A 10 15.73 1.18 -3.86
CA VAL A 10 16.21 1.04 -2.50
C VAL A 10 16.23 2.43 -1.87
N TRP A 11 15.48 2.62 -0.80
CA TRP A 11 15.40 3.85 -0.03
C TRP A 11 15.84 3.60 1.40
N SER A 12 16.93 4.25 1.82
CA SER A 12 17.50 4.09 3.17
C SER A 12 17.71 2.62 3.58
N GLU A 13 18.29 1.81 2.68
CA GLU A 13 18.53 0.37 2.85
C GLU A 13 17.28 -0.53 2.78
N PHE A 14 16.09 0.04 2.57
CA PHE A 14 14.85 -0.70 2.41
C PHE A 14 14.42 -0.78 0.95
N GLN A 15 13.91 -1.93 0.53
CA GLN A 15 13.25 -2.08 -0.74
C GLN A 15 11.89 -1.36 -0.69
N ARG A 16 11.72 -0.39 -1.57
CA ARG A 16 10.52 0.45 -1.67
C ARG A 16 9.81 0.21 -2.99
N ALA A 17 8.48 0.25 -2.96
CA ALA A 17 7.62 0.44 -4.12
C ALA A 17 6.85 1.75 -3.95
N ASN A 18 7.25 2.75 -4.72
CA ASN A 18 6.60 4.06 -4.72
C ASN A 18 5.57 4.12 -5.86
N CYS A 19 4.30 4.25 -5.51
CA CYS A 19 3.15 4.33 -6.42
C CYS A 19 2.27 5.56 -6.12
N ASP A 20 2.77 6.55 -5.38
CA ASP A 20 2.01 7.75 -4.99
C ASP A 20 1.70 8.71 -6.15
N ASN A 21 0.67 9.55 -5.99
CA ASN A 21 0.34 10.64 -6.91
C ASN A 21 0.20 10.24 -8.40
N ARG A 22 -0.41 9.09 -8.68
CA ARG A 22 -0.59 8.55 -10.05
C ARG A 22 -2.04 8.40 -10.47
N GLY A 23 -2.98 8.89 -9.66
CA GLY A 23 -4.42 8.79 -9.94
C GLY A 23 -4.95 7.35 -9.89
N LEU A 24 -4.27 6.47 -9.16
CA LEU A 24 -4.62 5.05 -9.07
C LEU A 24 -6.00 4.87 -8.44
N SER A 25 -6.87 4.08 -9.06
CA SER A 25 -8.16 3.67 -8.50
C SER A 25 -8.07 2.38 -7.67
N SER A 26 -6.96 1.65 -7.78
CA SER A 26 -6.70 0.40 -7.06
C SER A 26 -5.21 0.20 -6.82
N VAL A 27 -4.86 -0.63 -5.83
CA VAL A 27 -3.48 -1.07 -5.61
C VAL A 27 -2.97 -1.85 -6.83
N PRO A 28 -1.81 -1.48 -7.42
CA PRO A 28 -1.26 -2.17 -8.58
C PRO A 28 -0.96 -3.66 -8.30
N ALA A 29 -1.30 -4.52 -9.26
CA ALA A 29 -0.87 -5.92 -9.24
C ALA A 29 0.64 -6.02 -9.46
N GLY A 30 1.26 -7.11 -8.98
CA GLY A 30 2.67 -7.40 -9.26
C GLY A 30 3.68 -6.67 -8.36
N ILE A 31 3.23 -5.97 -7.30
CA ILE A 31 4.12 -5.50 -6.23
C ILE A 31 4.97 -6.67 -5.71
N LEU A 32 6.25 -6.45 -5.48
CA LEU A 32 7.18 -7.50 -5.04
C LEU A 32 6.97 -7.83 -3.56
N ASP A 33 7.08 -9.10 -3.17
CA ASP A 33 6.80 -9.53 -1.79
C ASP A 33 7.94 -9.20 -0.81
N ASN A 34 9.10 -8.77 -1.32
CA ASN A 34 10.28 -8.41 -0.53
C ASN A 34 10.37 -6.91 -0.18
N ILE A 35 9.36 -6.11 -0.51
CA ILE A 35 9.35 -4.69 -0.15
C ILE A 35 9.10 -4.49 1.35
N GLN A 36 9.72 -3.47 1.92
CA GLN A 36 9.47 -3.00 3.28
C GLN A 36 8.66 -1.68 3.28
N PHE A 37 8.68 -0.93 2.18
CA PHE A 37 7.96 0.35 2.05
C PHE A 37 7.03 0.32 0.84
N LEU A 38 5.75 0.64 1.06
CA LEU A 38 4.75 0.80 0.01
C LEU A 38 4.09 2.18 0.10
N ASP A 39 4.39 3.03 -0.87
CA ASP A 39 3.78 4.37 -0.99
C ASP A 39 2.62 4.33 -1.98
N LEU A 40 1.40 4.52 -1.48
CA LEU A 40 0.17 4.59 -2.30
C LEU A 40 -0.61 5.88 -2.04
N TYR A 41 -0.02 6.84 -1.34
CA TYR A 41 -0.69 8.07 -0.93
C TYR A 41 -1.02 9.00 -2.11
N SER A 42 -1.94 9.94 -1.88
CA SER A 42 -2.37 10.92 -2.91
C SER A 42 -2.86 10.25 -4.20
N ASN A 43 -3.66 9.19 -4.07
CA ASN A 43 -4.29 8.50 -5.19
C ASN A 43 -5.83 8.58 -5.06
N ARG A 44 -6.55 7.76 -5.81
CA ARG A 44 -8.02 7.67 -5.81
C ARG A 44 -8.48 6.26 -5.44
N ILE A 45 -7.73 5.56 -4.58
CA ILE A 45 -8.02 4.16 -4.23
C ILE A 45 -9.29 4.12 -3.38
N GLU A 46 -10.32 3.46 -3.90
CA GLU A 46 -11.64 3.37 -3.24
C GLU A 46 -11.74 2.15 -2.31
N LYS A 47 -10.99 1.09 -2.62
CA LYS A 47 -10.97 -0.15 -1.84
C LYS A 47 -9.62 -0.84 -1.96
N LEU A 48 -9.24 -1.55 -0.89
CA LEU A 48 -8.10 -2.46 -0.92
C LEU A 48 -8.56 -3.80 -1.53
N PRO A 49 -7.97 -4.27 -2.64
CA PRO A 49 -8.28 -5.58 -3.17
C PRO A 49 -7.90 -6.67 -2.16
N GLU A 50 -8.75 -7.69 -2.04
CA GLU A 50 -8.49 -8.84 -1.18
C GLU A 50 -7.18 -9.54 -1.59
N GLY A 51 -6.38 -9.92 -0.61
CA GLY A 51 -5.13 -10.68 -0.85
C GLY A 51 -3.92 -9.86 -1.33
N VAL A 52 -4.12 -8.70 -1.96
CA VAL A 52 -3.01 -7.96 -2.62
C VAL A 52 -1.99 -7.46 -1.61
N ILE A 53 -2.44 -6.93 -0.48
CA ILE A 53 -1.56 -6.43 0.59
C ILE A 53 -1.15 -7.57 1.52
N SER A 54 -2.01 -8.56 1.78
CA SER A 54 -1.73 -9.62 2.77
C SER A 54 -0.54 -10.53 2.42
N ARG A 55 -0.10 -10.55 1.16
CA ARG A 55 1.11 -11.30 0.74
C ARG A 55 2.42 -10.58 1.05
N LEU A 56 2.37 -9.28 1.36
CA LEU A 56 3.55 -8.44 1.59
C LEU A 56 4.08 -8.64 3.02
N VAL A 57 4.45 -9.87 3.38
CA VAL A 57 4.79 -10.27 4.76
C VAL A 57 5.98 -9.51 5.36
N ASN A 58 6.84 -8.96 4.49
CA ASN A 58 8.00 -8.15 4.88
C ASN A 58 7.70 -6.65 4.99
N LEU A 59 6.47 -6.23 4.67
CA LEU A 59 6.09 -4.82 4.67
C LEU A 59 6.18 -4.23 6.08
N GLN A 60 6.89 -3.13 6.22
CA GLN A 60 7.10 -2.43 7.49
C GLN A 60 6.31 -1.13 7.53
N HIS A 61 6.21 -0.44 6.40
CA HIS A 61 5.57 0.85 6.24
C HIS A 61 4.56 0.85 5.10
N LEU A 62 3.32 1.22 5.39
CA LEU A 62 2.23 1.32 4.43
C LEU A 62 1.61 2.72 4.45
N HIS A 63 1.80 3.49 3.37
CA HIS A 63 1.19 4.80 3.19
C HIS A 63 -0.03 4.72 2.28
N LEU A 64 -1.22 4.92 2.84
CA LEU A 64 -2.50 4.94 2.12
C LEU A 64 -3.27 6.26 2.30
N TYR A 65 -2.65 7.27 2.90
CA TYR A 65 -3.29 8.54 3.18
C TYR A 65 -3.66 9.32 1.91
N ASN A 66 -4.63 10.22 2.01
CA ASN A 66 -5.14 11.00 0.86
C ASN A 66 -5.61 10.09 -0.30
N ASN A 67 -6.49 9.14 0.00
CA ASN A 67 -7.17 8.28 -0.97
C ASN A 67 -8.70 8.40 -0.80
N GLN A 68 -9.47 7.47 -1.37
CA GLN A 68 -10.94 7.44 -1.30
C GLN A 68 -11.46 6.21 -0.53
N LEU A 69 -10.64 5.66 0.37
CA LEU A 69 -11.01 4.49 1.15
C LEU A 69 -12.12 4.84 2.14
N LYS A 70 -13.20 4.07 2.11
CA LYS A 70 -14.30 4.20 3.07
C LYS A 70 -14.21 3.21 4.22
N SER A 71 -13.58 2.07 3.97
CA SER A 71 -13.35 1.04 4.97
C SER A 71 -12.10 0.24 4.62
N ILE A 72 -11.61 -0.53 5.59
CA ILE A 72 -10.57 -1.52 5.39
C ILE A 72 -11.21 -2.91 5.54
N PRO A 73 -10.99 -3.83 4.59
CA PRO A 73 -11.47 -5.20 4.73
C PRO A 73 -10.95 -5.83 6.02
N ARG A 74 -11.82 -6.52 6.76
CA ARG A 74 -11.41 -7.26 7.96
C ARG A 74 -10.31 -8.26 7.58
N GLY A 75 -9.21 -8.23 8.33
CA GLY A 75 -8.07 -9.10 8.10
C GLY A 75 -7.13 -8.69 6.97
N ALA A 76 -7.33 -7.51 6.35
CA ALA A 76 -6.43 -6.99 5.30
C ALA A 76 -4.95 -6.95 5.72
N PHE A 77 -4.67 -6.87 7.01
CA PHE A 77 -3.32 -6.76 7.59
C PHE A 77 -2.90 -7.98 8.42
N ASP A 78 -3.71 -9.03 8.53
CA ASP A 78 -3.46 -10.14 9.46
C ASP A 78 -2.12 -10.85 9.24
N ASN A 79 -1.66 -10.89 7.98
CA ASN A 79 -0.42 -11.54 7.58
C ASN A 79 0.80 -10.59 7.56
N LEU A 80 0.60 -9.28 7.81
CA LEU A 80 1.67 -8.29 7.78
C LEU A 80 2.44 -8.26 9.10
N LYS A 81 3.15 -9.35 9.42
CA LYS A 81 3.81 -9.54 10.72
C LYS A 81 4.95 -8.56 10.98
N SER A 82 5.53 -7.98 9.94
CA SER A 82 6.58 -6.96 10.03
C SER A 82 6.06 -5.52 10.03
N LEU A 83 4.74 -5.30 9.89
CA LEU A 83 4.17 -3.95 9.78
C LEU A 83 4.29 -3.22 11.11
N THR A 84 4.96 -2.07 11.09
CA THR A 84 5.14 -1.22 12.27
C THR A 84 4.38 0.09 12.13
N HIS A 85 4.16 0.56 10.90
CA HIS A 85 3.51 1.84 10.65
C HIS A 85 2.51 1.75 9.51
N ILE A 86 1.33 2.34 9.74
CA ILE A 86 0.31 2.51 8.73
C ILE A 86 -0.26 3.93 8.80
N TRP A 87 -0.36 4.58 7.65
CA TRP A 87 -0.94 5.91 7.54
C TRP A 87 -2.22 5.87 6.70
N LEU A 88 -3.34 6.16 7.35
CA LEU A 88 -4.70 6.04 6.81
C LEU A 88 -5.46 7.38 6.76
N PHE A 89 -4.90 8.47 7.29
CA PHE A 89 -5.59 9.76 7.36
C PHE A 89 -5.95 10.32 5.97
N GLY A 90 -6.86 11.29 5.91
CA GLY A 90 -7.24 11.91 4.63
C GLY A 90 -8.01 11.00 3.68
N ASN A 91 -8.69 9.99 4.22
CA ASN A 91 -9.64 9.14 3.51
C ASN A 91 -11.05 9.39 4.07
N PRO A 92 -12.11 9.27 3.24
CA PRO A 92 -13.50 9.47 3.66
C PRO A 92 -14.02 8.23 4.39
N TRP A 93 -13.47 7.94 5.57
CA TRP A 93 -13.84 6.77 6.36
C TRP A 93 -15.32 6.80 6.74
N ASP A 94 -16.03 5.71 6.45
CA ASP A 94 -17.36 5.44 6.97
C ASP A 94 -17.18 4.88 8.40
N CYS A 95 -17.37 5.74 9.39
CA CYS A 95 -17.25 5.43 10.82
C CYS A 95 -18.55 4.86 11.39
#